data_AF-A0A9E2S5P5-F1
#
_entry.id   AF-A0A9E2S5P5-F1
#
_cell.length_a   1.000
_cell.length_b   1.000
_cell.length_c   1.000
_cell.angle_alpha   90.00
_cell.angle_beta   90.00
_cell.angle_gamma   90.00
#
_symmetry.space_group_name_H-M   'P 1'
#
loop_
_entity.id
_entity.type
_entity.pdbx_description
1 polymer ?
#
loop_
_entity_poly.entity_id
_entity_poly.type
_entity_poly.pdbx_seq_one_letter_code
_entity_poly.pdbx_strand_id
1 'polypeptide(L)'
;MKIEVRLAQWLLASVFIVMGGFRLWQALHGIPTSNNTLLMSTGEVLLGVLMIAGWQLRAITLLAAAALIADAALSHPFWRYSGGTVLATELLQFMKNMGLVGGLVLLSTAGGAKRR
;
A
#
# COMPACT_ATOMS: atom_id res chain seq x y z
N MET A 1 -21.69 -2.24 -2.13
CA MET A 1 -20.64 -3.29 -2.11
C MET A 1 -21.07 -4.40 -1.16
N LYS A 2 -20.84 -5.66 -1.53
CA LYS A 2 -20.99 -6.82 -0.63
C LYS A 2 -20.06 -6.65 0.58
N ILE A 3 -20.41 -7.27 1.71
CA ILE A 3 -19.63 -7.18 2.96
C ILE A 3 -18.19 -7.66 2.77
N GLU A 4 -17.99 -8.75 2.02
CA GLU A 4 -16.68 -9.31 1.68
C GLU A 4 -15.76 -8.28 1.02
N VAL A 5 -16.31 -7.49 0.09
CA VAL A 5 -15.54 -6.47 -0.64
C VAL A 5 -15.22 -5.27 0.26
N ARG A 6 -16.12 -4.92 1.19
CA ARG A 6 -15.83 -3.88 2.20
C ARG A 6 -14.73 -4.33 3.16
N LEU A 7 -14.74 -5.60 3.59
CA LEU A 7 -13.68 -6.16 4.42
C LEU A 7 -12.34 -6.14 3.68
N ALA A 8 -12.31 -6.59 2.42
CA ALA A 8 -11.11 -6.50 1.59
C ALA A 8 -10.60 -5.05 1.44
N GLN A 9 -11.50 -4.11 1.20
CA GLN A 9 -11.19 -2.67 1.14
C GLN A 9 -10.55 -2.17 2.44
N TRP A 10 -11.11 -2.51 3.60
CA TRP A 10 -10.57 -2.07 4.88
C TRP A 10 -9.22 -2.72 5.19
N LEU A 11 -9.04 -4.00 4.88
CA LEU A 11 -7.77 -4.70 5.06
C LEU A 11 -6.68 -4.16 4.14
N LEU A 12 -7.01 -3.83 2.89
CA LEU A 12 -6.04 -3.22 1.97
C LEU A 12 -5.71 -1.79 2.38
N ALA A 13 -6.71 -1.00 2.80
CA ALA A 13 -6.49 0.36 3.27
C ALA A 13 -5.67 0.43 4.56
N SER A 14 -5.83 -0.55 5.47
CA SER A 14 -5.11 -0.56 6.74
C SER A 14 -3.60 -0.64 6.56
N VAL A 15 -3.11 -1.30 5.51
CA VAL A 15 -1.67 -1.36 5.19
C VAL A 15 -1.09 0.04 5.05
N PHE A 16 -1.75 0.90 4.28
CA PHE A 16 -1.30 2.28 4.03
C PHE A 16 -1.44 3.16 5.28
N ILE A 17 -2.53 3.00 6.04
CA ILE A 17 -2.75 3.75 7.28
C ILE A 17 -1.70 3.38 8.32
N VAL A 18 -1.42 2.09 8.52
CA VAL A 18 -0.48 1.62 9.53
C VAL A 18 0.95 1.97 9.14
N MET A 19 1.37 1.74 7.88
CA MET A 19 2.73 2.07 7.42
C MET A 19 3.02 3.57 7.51
N GLY A 20 2.15 4.40 6.94
CA GLY A 20 2.33 5.85 6.97
C GLY A 20 2.15 6.41 8.39
N GLY A 21 1.12 5.95 9.10
CA GLY A 21 0.80 6.40 10.45
C GLY A 21 1.91 6.05 11.45
N PHE A 22 2.51 4.87 11.36
CA PHE A 22 3.63 4.48 12.21
C PHE A 22 4.85 5.39 12.02
N ARG A 23 5.21 5.72 10.77
CA ARG A 23 6.33 6.63 10.48
C ARG A 23 6.05 8.06 10.94
N LEU A 24 4.83 8.55 10.76
CA LEU A 24 4.42 9.86 11.28
C LEU A 24 4.44 9.88 12.81
N TRP A 25 3.96 8.82 13.46
CA TRP A 25 4.00 8.68 14.91
C TRP A 25 5.43 8.72 15.45
N GLN A 26 6.37 8.03 14.78
CA GLN A 26 7.79 8.08 15.12
C GLN A 26 8.36 9.50 15.02
N ALA A 27 8.04 10.22 13.94
CA ALA A 27 8.48 11.60 13.76
C ALA A 27 7.93 12.55 14.85
N LEU A 28 6.67 12.36 15.26
CA LEU A 28 6.05 13.12 16.37
C LEU A 28 6.76 12.86 17.71
N HIS A 29 7.39 11.69 17.87
CA HIS A 29 8.18 11.33 19.05
C HIS A 29 9.66 11.71 18.93
N GLY A 30 10.03 12.54 17.95
CA GLY A 30 11.37 13.10 17.81
C GLY A 30 12.36 12.19 17.08
N ILE A 31 11.92 11.11 16.43
CA ILE A 31 12.80 10.31 15.57
C ILE A 31 13.16 11.14 14.33
N PRO A 32 14.46 11.40 14.06
CA PRO A 32 14.88 12.16 12.90
C PRO A 32 14.35 11.53 11.61
N THR A 33 13.49 12.26 10.92
CA THR A 33 12.79 11.76 9.73
C THR A 33 12.92 12.79 8.61
N SER A 34 13.31 12.35 7.41
CA SER A 34 13.47 13.26 6.28
C SER A 34 12.12 13.83 5.82
N ASN A 35 12.13 15.06 5.28
CA ASN A 35 10.92 15.68 4.71
C ASN A 35 10.28 14.80 3.62
N ASN A 36 11.09 14.10 2.82
CA ASN A 36 10.58 13.17 1.80
C ASN A 36 9.84 11.99 2.44
N THR A 37 10.38 11.42 3.51
CA THR A 37 9.71 10.34 4.26
C THR A 37 8.40 10.81 4.89
N LEU A 38 8.36 12.03 5.43
CA LEU A 38 7.13 12.63 5.97
C LEU A 38 6.06 12.82 4.90
N LEU A 39 6.44 13.36 3.74
CA LEU A 39 5.53 13.57 2.62
C LEU A 39 4.96 12.24 2.11
N MET A 40 5.82 11.24 1.90
CA MET A 40 5.40 9.89 1.48
C MET A 40 4.46 9.25 2.51
N SER A 41 4.81 9.30 3.80
CA SER A 41 3.99 8.74 4.88
C SER A 41 2.61 9.42 4.97
N THR A 42 2.57 10.74 4.79
CA THR A 42 1.31 11.50 4.74
C THR A 42 0.47 11.08 3.54
N GLY A 43 1.10 10.90 2.37
CA GLY A 43 0.46 10.41 1.16
C GLY A 43 -0.14 9.01 1.33
N GLU A 44 0.55 8.10 2.01
CA GLU A 44 0.03 6.76 2.32
C GLU A 44 -1.19 6.82 3.22
N VAL A 45 -1.12 7.57 4.33
CA VAL A 45 -2.28 7.73 5.22
C VAL A 45 -3.47 8.32 4.44
N LEU A 46 -3.23 9.32 3.60
CA LEU A 46 -4.27 9.92 2.77
C LEU A 46 -4.88 8.89 1.80
N LEU A 47 -4.06 8.09 1.11
CA LEU A 47 -4.53 7.01 0.24
C LEU A 47 -5.41 6.02 1.02
N GLY A 48 -4.98 5.60 2.21
CA GLY A 48 -5.75 4.70 3.05
C GLY A 48 -7.10 5.30 3.50
N VAL A 49 -7.10 6.56 3.94
CA VAL A 49 -8.33 7.27 4.35
C VAL A 49 -9.31 7.42 3.17
N LEU A 50 -8.82 7.88 2.01
CA LEU A 50 -9.65 8.01 0.81
C LEU A 50 -10.19 6.66 0.34
N MET A 51 -9.38 5.61 0.46
CA MET A 51 -9.80 4.24 0.16
C MET A 51 -10.91 3.78 1.10
N ILE A 52 -10.81 3.99 2.42
CA ILE A 52 -11.87 3.65 3.39
C ILE A 52 -13.15 4.45 3.11
N ALA A 53 -13.02 5.75 2.81
CA ALA A 53 -14.14 6.61 2.45
C ALA A 53 -14.83 6.19 1.13
N GLY A 54 -14.17 5.37 0.31
CA GLY A 54 -14.66 4.94 -1.00
C GLY A 54 -14.65 6.06 -2.05
N TRP A 55 -13.94 7.16 -1.78
CA TRP A 55 -13.86 8.30 -2.69
C TRP A 55 -13.01 7.96 -3.90
N GLN A 56 -13.58 8.09 -5.10
CA GLN A 56 -12.94 7.71 -6.36
C GLN A 56 -12.21 6.34 -6.28
N LEU A 57 -12.86 5.35 -5.67
CA LEU A 57 -12.22 4.09 -5.25
C LEU A 57 -11.38 3.42 -6.36
N ARG A 58 -11.85 3.45 -7.61
CA ARG A 58 -11.07 2.94 -8.76
C ARG A 58 -9.74 3.68 -8.95
N ALA A 59 -9.75 5.01 -8.96
CA ALA A 59 -8.54 5.80 -9.14
C ALA A 59 -7.59 5.65 -7.94
N ILE A 60 -8.13 5.72 -6.72
CA ILE A 60 -7.33 5.60 -5.49
C ILE A 60 -6.66 4.24 -5.36
N THR A 61 -7.37 3.15 -5.66
CA THR A 61 -6.79 1.80 -5.57
C THR A 61 -5.75 1.52 -6.65
N LEU A 62 -5.93 2.06 -7.87
CA LEU A 62 -4.90 1.98 -8.92
C LEU A 62 -3.67 2.82 -8.58
N LEU A 63 -3.86 4.02 -8.02
CA LEU A 63 -2.76 4.85 -7.54
C LEU A 63 -2.00 4.17 -6.40
N ALA A 64 -2.72 3.59 -5.44
CA ALA A 64 -2.14 2.82 -4.35
C ALA A 64 -1.38 1.59 -4.86
N ALA A 65 -1.90 0.89 -5.87
CA ALA A 65 -1.21 -0.23 -6.51
C ALA A 65 0.11 0.23 -7.17
N ALA A 66 0.09 1.32 -7.93
CA ALA A 66 1.29 1.88 -8.56
C ALA A 66 2.34 2.32 -7.52
N ALA A 67 1.91 2.99 -6.46
CA ALA A 67 2.77 3.38 -5.35
C ALA A 67 3.41 2.16 -4.67
N LEU A 68 2.64 1.10 -4.42
CA LEU A 68 3.14 -0.12 -3.78
C LEU A 68 4.10 -0.91 -4.70
N ILE A 69 3.90 -0.89 -6.01
CA ILE A 69 4.86 -1.45 -6.97
C ILE A 69 6.19 -0.70 -6.89
N ALA A 70 6.15 0.64 -6.90
CA ALA A 70 7.34 1.47 -6.80
C ALA A 70 8.08 1.24 -5.47
N ASP A 71 7.34 1.22 -4.36
CA ASP A 71 7.91 0.94 -3.03
C ASP A 71 8.55 -0.46 -2.97
N ALA A 72 7.85 -1.50 -3.40
CA ALA A 72 8.38 -2.86 -3.41
C ALA A 72 9.66 -2.97 -4.26
N ALA A 73 9.71 -2.28 -5.40
CA ALA A 73 10.86 -2.34 -6.28
C ALA A 73 12.10 -1.61 -5.73
N LEU A 74 11.89 -0.55 -4.94
CA LEU A 74 12.96 0.21 -4.31
C LEU A 74 13.43 -0.43 -3.00
N SER A 75 12.49 -0.93 -2.20
CA SER A 75 12.74 -1.46 -0.86
C SER A 75 13.18 -2.91 -0.88
N HIS A 76 12.74 -3.70 -1.87
CA HIS A 76 13.02 -5.15 -1.95
C HIS A 76 13.55 -5.59 -3.33
N PRO A 77 14.73 -5.10 -3.76
CA PRO A 77 15.29 -5.39 -5.07
C PRO A 77 15.94 -6.78 -5.09
N PHE A 78 15.15 -7.85 -4.98
CA PHE A 78 15.63 -9.24 -4.88
C PHE A 78 16.58 -9.63 -6.02
N TRP A 79 16.39 -9.07 -7.22
CA TRP A 79 17.23 -9.29 -8.41
C TRP A 79 18.66 -8.77 -8.29
N ARG A 80 18.98 -7.98 -7.26
CA ARG A 80 20.35 -7.53 -6.97
C ARG A 80 21.15 -8.53 -6.13
N TYR A 81 20.48 -9.55 -5.59
CA TYR A 81 21.09 -10.55 -4.72
C TYR A 81 21.18 -11.89 -5.45
N SER A 82 22.20 -12.68 -5.13
CA SER A 82 22.42 -14.00 -5.72
C SER A 82 22.75 -15.03 -4.65
N GLY A 83 21.95 -16.09 -4.59
CA GLY A 83 22.13 -17.21 -3.65
C GLY A 83 21.86 -16.83 -2.18
N GLY A 84 21.65 -17.86 -1.36
CA GLY A 84 21.54 -17.72 0.09
C GLY A 84 20.21 -17.13 0.59
N THR A 85 20.20 -16.87 1.90
CA THR A 85 19.00 -16.46 2.65
C THR A 85 18.51 -15.07 2.28
N VAL A 86 19.42 -14.14 1.96
CA VAL A 86 19.08 -12.74 1.64
C VAL A 86 18.20 -12.66 0.39
N LEU A 87 18.56 -13.37 -0.69
CA LEU A 87 17.74 -13.43 -1.90
C LEU A 87 16.32 -13.95 -1.58
N ALA A 88 16.23 -15.04 -0.81
CA ALA A 88 14.94 -15.62 -0.45
C ALA A 88 14.08 -14.67 0.39
N THR A 89 14.69 -13.94 1.34
CA THR A 89 13.98 -12.95 2.17
C THR A 89 13.47 -11.77 1.35
N GLU A 90 14.31 -11.18 0.49
CA GLU A 90 13.90 -10.05 -0.35
C GLU A 90 12.82 -10.45 -1.37
N LEU A 91 12.95 -11.63 -1.98
CA LEU A 91 11.93 -12.17 -2.88
C LEU A 91 10.59 -12.36 -2.15
N LEU A 92 10.62 -12.89 -0.92
CA LEU A 92 9.42 -13.09 -0.12
C LEU A 92 8.72 -11.76 0.18
N GLN A 93 9.46 -10.72 0.59
CA GLN A 93 8.86 -9.40 0.86
C GLN A 93 8.30 -8.76 -0.41
N PHE A 94 9.04 -8.84 -1.52
CA PHE A 94 8.56 -8.36 -2.82
C PHE A 94 7.25 -9.05 -3.24
N MET A 95 7.19 -10.39 -3.13
CA MET A 95 6.00 -11.16 -3.54
C MET A 95 4.80 -10.93 -2.62
N LYS A 96 5.01 -10.67 -1.32
CA LYS A 96 3.94 -10.22 -0.43
C LYS A 96 3.32 -8.90 -0.91
N ASN A 97 4.15 -7.94 -1.31
CA ASN A 97 3.68 -6.67 -1.86
C ASN A 97 2.94 -6.86 -3.19
N MET A 98 3.43 -7.75 -4.07
CA MET A 98 2.71 -8.07 -5.33
C MET A 98 1.35 -8.72 -5.09
N GLY A 99 1.20 -9.54 -4.04
CA GLY A 99 -0.09 -10.06 -3.62
C GLY A 99 -1.08 -8.96 -3.23
N LEU A 100 -0.62 -7.95 -2.48
CA LEU A 100 -1.42 -6.78 -2.12
C LEU A 100 -1.80 -5.93 -3.34
N VAL A 101 -0.86 -5.74 -4.28
CA VAL A 101 -1.11 -5.08 -5.57
C VAL A 101 -2.23 -5.78 -6.34
N GLY A 102 -2.22 -7.11 -6.42
CA GLY A 102 -3.30 -7.88 -7.02
C GLY A 102 -4.66 -7.61 -6.37
N GLY A 103 -4.70 -7.55 -5.04
CA GLY A 103 -5.89 -7.18 -4.28
C GLY A 103 -6.39 -5.76 -4.58
N LEU A 104 -5.49 -4.79 -4.69
CA LEU A 104 -5.81 -3.39 -5.03
C LEU A 104 -6.36 -3.27 -6.46
N VAL A 105 -5.73 -3.94 -7.42
CA VAL A 105 -6.20 -3.97 -8.82
C VAL A 105 -7.59 -4.61 -8.89
N LEU A 106 -7.82 -5.71 -8.18
CA LEU A 106 -9.15 -6.33 -8.10
C LEU A 106 -10.17 -5.37 -7.48
N LEU A 107 -9.83 -4.72 -6.35
CA LEU A 107 -10.71 -3.76 -5.69
C LEU A 107 -11.06 -2.55 -6.56
N SER A 108 -10.18 -2.16 -7.48
CA SER A 108 -10.45 -1.07 -8.44
C SER A 108 -11.67 -1.34 -9.34
N THR A 109 -12.02 -2.62 -9.54
CA THR A 109 -13.20 -3.03 -10.30
C THR A 109 -14.49 -2.90 -9.48
N ALA A 110 -14.41 -2.91 -8.15
CA ALA A 110 -15.57 -2.80 -7.26
C ALA A 110 -16.15 -1.38 -7.18
N GLY A 111 -15.32 -0.36 -7.37
CA GLY A 111 -15.71 1.07 -7.33
C GLY A 111 -16.51 1.56 -8.54
N GLY A 112 -16.63 0.75 -9.59
CA GLY A 112 -17.28 1.10 -10.86
C GLY A 112 -18.72 0.58 -11.03
N ALA A 113 -19.24 -0.19 -10.08
CA ALA A 113 -20.61 -0.72 -10.14
C ALA A 113 -21.65 0.36 -9.83
N LYS A 114 -21.75 1.39 -10.68
CA LYS A 114 -23.02 2.10 -10.86
C LYS A 114 -24.01 1.04 -11.35
N ARG A 115 -24.99 0.75 -10.50
CA ARG A 115 -26.22 0.01 -10.85
C ARG A 115 -26.67 0.48 -12.24
N ARG A 116 -26.59 -0.39 -13.24
CA ARG A 116 -27.53 -0.36 -14.36
C ARG A 116 -28.67 -1.29 -13.99
#